data_AF-A0A9E3EAS7-F1
#
_entry.id   AF-A0A9E3EAS7-F1
#
_cell.length_a   1.000
_cell.length_b   1.000
_cell.length_c   1.000
_cell.angle_alpha   90.00
_cell.angle_beta   90.00
_cell.angle_gamma   90.00
#
_symmetry.space_group_name_H-M   'P 1'
#
loop_
_entity.id
_entity.type
_entity.pdbx_description
1 polymer ?
#
loop_
_entity_poly.entity_id
_entity_poly.type
_entity_poly.pdbx_seq_one_letter_code
_entity_poly.pdbx_strand_id
1 'polypeptide(L)'
;MSFTPVAQLARLSVSLPAELLVQLDEMVAERGLASRSQMIAELIRHELAEHNESKAGAVLSGAITLIYRAESGRVRQALAQTQSDYLKEVISAQHVFLEDDQSLEVLLVQGPSERLAELCDRLRKIRGVHQIRLVTATALLPPLHAHSDAHSGLLEDEPRMST
;
A
#
# COMPACT_ATOMS: atom_id res chain seq x y z
N MET A 1 -24.82 -16.68 -17.44
CA MET A 1 -24.23 -16.81 -16.09
C MET A 1 -24.67 -15.61 -15.29
N SER A 2 -25.55 -15.81 -14.31
CA SER A 2 -26.13 -14.73 -13.50
C SER A 2 -25.11 -14.19 -12.52
N PHE A 3 -24.78 -12.90 -12.62
CA PHE A 3 -23.99 -12.19 -11.63
C PHE A 3 -24.89 -11.90 -10.44
N THR A 4 -24.71 -12.64 -9.34
CA THR A 4 -25.40 -12.33 -8.08
C THR A 4 -24.74 -11.09 -7.47
N PRO A 5 -25.47 -9.99 -7.24
CA PRO A 5 -24.90 -8.84 -6.57
C PRO A 5 -24.55 -9.25 -5.14
N VAL A 6 -23.26 -9.15 -4.79
CA VAL A 6 -22.83 -9.29 -3.40
C VAL A 6 -23.50 -8.15 -2.62
N ALA A 7 -24.33 -8.47 -1.63
CA ALA A 7 -24.99 -7.45 -0.83
C ALA A 7 -23.95 -6.44 -0.28
N GLN A 8 -24.24 -5.13 -0.35
CA GLN A 8 -23.34 -4.07 0.12
C GLN A 8 -22.95 -4.19 1.61
N LEU A 9 -23.70 -4.97 2.40
CA LEU A 9 -23.42 -5.23 3.81
C LEU A 9 -23.76 -6.68 4.18
N ALA A 10 -22.83 -7.37 4.84
CA ALA A 10 -23.05 -8.69 5.43
C ALA A 10 -23.27 -8.56 6.95
N ARG A 11 -24.19 -9.35 7.52
CA ARG A 11 -24.48 -9.35 8.96
C ARG A 11 -23.77 -10.51 9.65
N LEU A 12 -22.99 -10.18 10.67
CA LEU A 12 -22.29 -11.13 11.53
C LEU A 12 -22.84 -11.03 12.96
N SER A 13 -23.11 -12.16 13.60
CA SER A 13 -23.42 -12.25 15.03
C SER A 13 -22.25 -12.94 15.73
N VAL A 14 -21.71 -12.34 16.80
CA VAL A 14 -20.56 -12.85 17.54
C VAL A 14 -20.91 -12.90 19.02
N SER A 15 -20.52 -13.98 19.70
CA SER A 15 -20.56 -14.09 21.16
C SER A 15 -19.19 -13.74 21.75
N LEU A 16 -19.17 -12.85 22.74
CA LEU A 16 -17.96 -12.37 23.40
C LEU A 16 -18.14 -12.46 24.93
N PRO A 17 -17.07 -12.65 25.71
CA PRO A 17 -17.12 -12.45 27.16
C PRO A 17 -17.65 -11.06 27.50
N ALA A 18 -18.49 -10.95 28.54
CA ALA A 18 -19.15 -9.70 28.89
C ALA A 18 -18.16 -8.56 29.19
N GLU A 19 -17.06 -8.88 29.88
CA GLU A 19 -15.99 -7.92 30.19
C GLU A 19 -15.31 -7.37 28.92
N LEU A 20 -15.11 -8.23 27.92
CA LEU A 20 -14.49 -7.81 26.65
C LEU A 20 -15.44 -6.90 25.84
N LEU A 21 -16.75 -7.12 25.92
CA LEU A 21 -17.73 -6.23 25.30
C LEU A 21 -17.71 -4.84 25.93
N VAL A 22 -17.54 -4.74 27.25
CA VAL A 22 -17.41 -3.46 27.95
C VAL A 22 -16.16 -2.71 27.48
N GLN A 23 -15.01 -3.40 27.39
CA GLN A 23 -13.77 -2.78 26.89
C GLN A 23 -13.91 -2.30 25.44
N LEU A 24 -14.61 -3.06 24.58
CA LEU A 24 -14.90 -2.63 23.21
C LEU A 24 -15.75 -1.37 23.18
N ASP A 25 -16.76 -1.26 24.05
CA ASP A 25 -17.62 -0.09 24.15
C ASP A 25 -16.87 1.16 24.61
N GLU A 26 -15.96 1.01 25.57
CA GLU A 26 -15.06 2.07 26.03
C GLU A 26 -14.19 2.58 24.86
N MET A 27 -13.56 1.66 24.11
CA MET A 27 -12.76 2.02 22.93
C MET A 27 -13.57 2.74 21.85
N VAL A 28 -14.83 2.32 21.61
CA VAL A 28 -15.72 2.98 20.64
C VAL A 28 -16.00 4.43 21.07
N ALA A 29 -16.28 4.64 22.36
CA ALA A 29 -16.57 5.97 22.92
C ALA A 29 -15.33 6.87 22.89
N GLU A 30 -14.17 6.38 23.34
CA GLU A 30 -12.90 7.13 23.36
C GLU A 30 -12.47 7.59 21.96
N ARG A 31 -12.70 6.76 20.95
CA ARG A 31 -12.35 7.05 19.55
C ARG A 31 -13.42 7.83 18.79
N GLY A 32 -14.57 8.10 19.42
CA GLY A 32 -15.68 8.83 18.80
C GLY A 32 -16.29 8.12 17.58
N LEU A 33 -16.25 6.78 17.55
CA LEU A 33 -16.77 6.01 16.43
C LEU A 33 -18.30 5.91 16.47
N ALA A 34 -18.93 5.82 15.30
CA ALA A 34 -20.40 5.84 15.20
C ALA A 34 -21.07 4.54 15.68
N SER A 35 -20.34 3.41 15.70
CA SER A 35 -20.88 2.12 16.15
C SER A 35 -19.81 1.09 16.49
N ARG A 36 -20.19 0.07 17.27
CA ARG A 36 -19.39 -1.17 17.48
C ARG A 36 -19.02 -1.85 16.17
N SER A 37 -19.95 -1.89 15.21
CA SER A 37 -19.71 -2.50 13.89
C SER A 37 -18.59 -1.81 13.13
N GLN A 38 -18.45 -0.49 13.26
CA GLN A 38 -17.34 0.25 12.67
C GLN A 38 -16.01 -0.14 13.30
N MET A 39 -15.95 -0.17 14.63
CA MET A 39 -14.75 -0.60 15.36
C MET A 39 -14.35 -2.05 15.03
N ILE A 40 -15.31 -2.98 15.04
CA ILE A 40 -15.06 -4.38 14.67
C ILE A 40 -14.57 -4.48 13.22
N ALA A 41 -15.15 -3.71 12.29
CA ALA A 41 -14.70 -3.70 10.92
C ALA A 41 -13.27 -3.13 10.77
N GLU A 42 -12.89 -2.12 11.57
CA GLU A 42 -11.51 -1.61 11.63
C GLU A 42 -10.54 -2.67 12.17
N LEU A 43 -10.89 -3.35 13.26
CA LEU A 43 -10.09 -4.45 13.81
C LEU A 43 -9.93 -5.60 12.81
N ILE A 44 -11.01 -6.01 12.14
CA ILE A 44 -10.96 -7.06 11.11
C ILE A 44 -10.09 -6.61 9.93
N ARG A 45 -10.22 -5.36 9.47
CA ARG A 45 -9.36 -4.83 8.39
C ARG A 45 -7.90 -4.81 8.79
N HIS A 46 -7.59 -4.38 10.01
CA HIS A 46 -6.24 -4.38 10.56
C HIS A 46 -5.66 -5.79 10.56
N GLU A 47 -6.36 -6.77 11.14
CA GLU A 47 -5.87 -8.15 11.18
C GLU A 47 -5.78 -8.80 9.80
N LEU A 48 -6.70 -8.48 8.89
CA LEU A 48 -6.60 -8.94 7.51
C LEU A 48 -5.42 -8.33 6.75
N ALA A 49 -5.06 -7.07 7.03
CA ALA A 49 -3.88 -6.43 6.45
C ALA A 49 -2.60 -7.13 6.95
N GLU A 50 -2.43 -7.27 8.26
CA GLU A 50 -1.31 -7.99 8.89
C GLU A 50 -1.21 -9.45 8.37
N HIS A 51 -2.34 -10.13 8.25
CA HIS A 51 -2.38 -11.50 7.72
C HIS A 51 -2.06 -11.57 6.21
N ASN A 52 -2.44 -10.58 5.42
CA ASN A 52 -2.15 -10.55 3.98
C ASN A 52 -0.72 -10.10 3.68
N GLU A 53 -0.10 -9.27 4.52
CA GLU A 53 1.34 -9.00 4.50
C GLU A 53 2.16 -10.30 4.63
N SER A 54 1.63 -11.26 5.39
CA SER A 54 2.24 -12.57 5.61
C SER A 54 2.08 -13.54 4.42
N LYS A 55 1.29 -13.19 3.39
CA LYS A 55 1.08 -14.03 2.20
C LYS A 55 2.03 -13.64 1.08
N ALA A 56 2.79 -14.62 0.57
CA ALA A 56 3.60 -14.48 -0.62
C ALA A 56 2.72 -14.03 -1.81
N GLY A 57 3.18 -13.01 -2.55
CA GLY A 57 2.49 -12.49 -3.73
C GLY A 57 1.32 -11.52 -3.50
N ALA A 58 1.02 -11.10 -2.27
CA ALA A 58 0.01 -10.07 -2.02
C ALA A 58 0.47 -8.70 -2.55
N VAL A 59 -0.42 -7.96 -3.22
CA VAL A 59 -0.19 -6.54 -3.55
C VAL A 59 -0.61 -5.71 -2.36
N LEU A 60 0.29 -4.84 -1.89
CA LEU A 60 0.09 -3.92 -0.79
C LEU A 60 0.18 -2.49 -1.31
N SER A 61 -0.47 -1.56 -0.62
CA SER A 61 -0.17 -0.13 -0.73
C SER A 61 0.20 0.40 0.64
N GLY A 62 0.86 1.56 0.69
CA GLY A 62 1.29 2.14 1.95
C GLY A 62 2.21 3.34 1.80
N ALA A 63 2.90 3.65 2.89
CA ALA A 63 3.91 4.69 2.95
C ALA A 63 5.20 4.16 3.59
N ILE A 64 6.35 4.45 2.99
CA ILE A 64 7.66 4.28 3.60
C ILE A 64 8.10 5.64 4.13
N THR A 65 8.29 5.75 5.44
CA THR A 65 8.83 6.95 6.09
C THR A 65 10.30 6.75 6.41
N LEU A 66 11.14 7.72 6.04
CA LEU A 66 12.59 7.71 6.21
C LEU A 66 13.03 8.95 6.98
N ILE A 67 13.92 8.80 7.96
CA ILE A 67 14.69 9.92 8.52
C ILE A 67 16.16 9.67 8.25
N TYR A 68 16.84 10.64 7.65
CA TYR A 68 18.27 10.56 7.35
C TYR A 68 18.97 11.89 7.54
N ARG A 69 20.28 11.87 7.78
CA ARG A 69 21.11 13.08 7.82
C ARG A 69 21.87 13.25 6.52
N ALA A 70 21.81 14.45 5.94
CA ALA A 70 22.43 14.75 4.66
C ALA A 70 23.93 15.08 4.78
N GLU A 71 24.71 14.31 5.55
CA GLU A 71 26.16 14.50 5.62
C GLU A 71 26.77 14.24 4.22
N SER A 72 27.13 15.33 3.53
CA SER A 72 27.72 15.37 2.17
C SER A 72 26.82 14.99 0.98
N GLY A 73 25.50 14.93 1.14
CA GLY A 73 24.54 14.71 0.03
C GLY A 73 24.53 13.31 -0.62
N ARG A 74 25.52 12.47 -0.32
CA ARG A 74 25.65 11.09 -0.84
C ARG A 74 24.44 10.21 -0.51
N VAL A 75 23.84 10.41 0.67
CA VAL A 75 22.64 9.68 1.09
C VAL A 75 21.46 9.94 0.14
N ARG A 76 21.25 11.21 -0.28
CA ARG A 76 20.17 11.58 -1.20
C ARG A 76 20.34 10.94 -2.57
N GLN A 77 21.58 10.93 -3.07
CA GLN A 77 21.88 10.26 -4.34
C GLN A 77 21.63 8.75 -4.25
N ALA A 78 22.07 8.10 -3.16
CA ALA A 78 21.84 6.67 -2.96
C ALA A 78 20.34 6.33 -2.80
N LEU A 79 19.58 7.18 -2.11
CA LEU A 79 18.13 7.05 -1.97
C LEU A 79 17.45 7.17 -3.34
N ALA A 80 17.76 8.23 -4.11
CA ALA A 80 17.20 8.43 -5.44
C ALA A 80 17.53 7.28 -6.40
N GLN A 81 18.78 6.79 -6.39
CA GLN A 81 19.18 5.64 -7.21
C GLN A 81 18.42 4.38 -6.80
N THR A 82 18.29 4.12 -5.50
CA THR A 82 17.53 2.96 -5.02
C THR A 82 16.06 3.08 -5.43
N GLN A 83 15.41 4.23 -5.25
CA GLN A 83 14.02 4.44 -5.66
C GLN A 83 13.80 4.29 -7.17
N SER A 84 14.79 4.69 -7.99
CA SER A 84 14.71 4.53 -9.46
C SER A 84 14.68 3.07 -9.92
N ASP A 85 15.14 2.13 -9.10
CA ASP A 85 15.03 0.70 -9.38
C ASP A 85 13.61 0.14 -9.08
N TYR A 86 12.75 0.95 -8.43
CA TYR A 86 11.40 0.61 -7.99
C TYR A 86 10.36 1.62 -8.49
N LEU A 87 10.53 2.20 -9.68
CA LEU A 87 9.62 3.21 -10.25
C LEU A 87 8.17 2.73 -10.41
N LYS A 88 7.95 1.42 -10.50
CA LYS A 88 6.59 0.85 -10.57
C LYS A 88 5.92 0.82 -9.21
N GLU A 89 6.71 0.66 -8.16
CA GLU A 89 6.24 0.54 -6.80
C GLU A 89 6.16 1.89 -6.08
N VAL A 90 7.08 2.82 -6.38
CA VAL A 90 7.12 4.17 -5.78
C VAL A 90 6.25 5.11 -6.59
N ILE A 91 5.07 5.44 -6.05
CA ILE A 91 4.07 6.31 -6.69
C ILE A 91 4.50 7.78 -6.59
N SER A 92 4.97 8.18 -5.41
CA SER A 92 5.45 9.54 -5.15
C SER A 92 6.39 9.59 -3.96
N ALA A 93 7.18 10.66 -3.90
CA ALA A 93 8.08 10.95 -2.79
C ALA A 93 7.86 12.40 -2.34
N GLN A 94 7.65 12.60 -1.04
CA GLN A 94 7.66 13.91 -0.41
C GLN A 94 8.90 14.05 0.46
N HIS A 95 9.57 15.20 0.36
CA HIS A 95 10.78 15.51 1.12
C HIS A 95 10.57 16.76 1.97
N VAL A 96 11.00 16.71 3.23
CA VAL A 96 10.93 17.82 4.17
C VAL A 96 12.25 17.94 4.93
N PHE A 97 12.80 19.16 5.01
CA PHE A 97 13.95 19.45 5.85
C PHE A 97 13.51 19.54 7.32
N LEU A 98 14.28 18.90 8.21
CA LEU A 98 14.13 18.97 9.66
C LEU A 98 15.29 19.78 10.25
N GLU A 99 15.30 19.92 11.58
CA GLU A 99 16.44 20.49 12.32
C GLU A 99 17.67 19.57 12.26
N ASP A 100 18.84 20.07 12.66
CA ASP A 100 20.09 19.30 12.81
C ASP A 100 20.55 18.50 11.57
N ASP A 101 20.39 19.11 10.38
CA ASP A 101 20.73 18.53 9.06
C ASP A 101 19.99 17.22 8.75
N GLN A 102 18.85 17.00 9.43
CA GLN A 102 18.00 15.85 9.17
C GLN A 102 16.99 16.14 8.05
N SER A 103 16.51 15.08 7.44
CA SER A 103 15.47 15.13 6.42
C SER A 103 14.49 14.00 6.66
N LEU A 104 13.21 14.32 6.51
CA LEU A 104 12.12 13.38 6.44
C LEU A 104 11.77 13.14 4.98
N GLU A 105 11.62 11.88 4.60
CA GLU A 105 11.11 11.50 3.29
C GLU A 105 9.99 10.49 3.43
N VAL A 106 8.88 10.74 2.74
CA VAL A 106 7.70 9.88 2.74
C VAL A 106 7.46 9.41 1.31
N LEU A 107 7.60 8.12 1.09
CA LEU A 107 7.35 7.48 -0.20
C LEU A 107 5.96 6.85 -0.16
N LEU A 108 5.05 7.26 -1.04
CA LEU A 108 3.82 6.51 -1.28
C LEU A 108 4.16 5.33 -2.19
N VAL A 109 3.76 4.12 -1.77
CA VAL A 109 4.13 2.89 -2.47
C VAL A 109 2.94 1.99 -2.73
N GLN A 110 2.97 1.25 -3.84
CA GLN A 110 2.07 0.13 -4.11
C GLN A 110 2.77 -0.93 -4.94
N GLY A 111 2.75 -2.18 -4.47
CA GLY A 111 3.39 -3.27 -5.21
C GLY A 111 3.32 -4.59 -4.47
N PRO A 112 3.94 -5.65 -5.03
CA PRO A 112 4.06 -6.93 -4.36
C PRO A 112 4.75 -6.77 -3.00
N SER A 113 4.25 -7.43 -1.97
CA SER A 113 4.77 -7.36 -0.58
C SER A 113 6.28 -7.59 -0.51
N GLU A 114 6.77 -8.60 -1.23
CA GLU A 114 8.19 -8.94 -1.33
C GLU A 114 9.03 -7.79 -1.92
N ARG A 115 8.52 -7.09 -2.94
CA ARG A 115 9.24 -5.96 -3.55
C ARG A 115 9.26 -4.74 -2.63
N LEU A 116 8.18 -4.48 -1.91
CA LEU A 116 8.14 -3.39 -0.92
C LEU A 116 9.06 -3.67 0.27
N ALA A 117 9.14 -4.93 0.71
CA ALA A 117 10.07 -5.37 1.73
C ALA A 117 11.54 -5.23 1.25
N GLU A 118 11.83 -5.67 0.02
CA GLU A 118 13.16 -5.51 -0.58
C GLU A 118 13.56 -4.04 -0.70
N LEU A 119 12.65 -3.18 -1.16
CA LEU A 119 12.86 -1.72 -1.22
C LEU A 119 13.18 -1.17 0.18
N CYS A 120 12.40 -1.51 1.20
CA CYS A 120 12.69 -1.10 2.57
C CYS A 120 14.07 -1.56 3.04
N ASP A 121 14.45 -2.81 2.77
CA ASP A 121 15.74 -3.36 3.17
C ASP A 121 16.91 -2.68 2.46
N ARG A 122 16.76 -2.36 1.17
CA ARG A 122 17.77 -1.62 0.40
C ARG A 122 17.92 -0.20 0.93
N LEU A 123 16.81 0.51 1.18
CA LEU A 123 16.84 1.85 1.74
C LEU A 123 17.47 1.86 3.15
N ARG A 124 17.13 0.88 3.99
CA ARG A 124 17.68 0.73 5.35
C ARG A 124 19.20 0.56 5.37
N LYS A 125 19.78 -0.08 4.34
CA LYS A 125 21.23 -0.32 4.21
C LYS A 125 22.01 0.91 3.77
N ILE A 126 21.35 1.99 3.34
CA ILE A 126 22.03 3.21 2.91
C ILE A 126 22.60 3.92 4.13
N ARG A 127 23.92 4.16 4.09
CA ARG A 127 24.61 4.94 5.12
C ARG A 127 24.00 6.33 5.24
N GLY A 128 23.62 6.70 6.46
CA GLY A 128 22.99 7.99 6.78
C GLY A 128 21.48 7.90 7.02
N VAL A 129 20.84 6.78 6.68
CA VAL A 129 19.46 6.49 7.08
C VAL A 129 19.44 6.08 8.55
N HIS A 130 18.71 6.82 9.37
CA HIS A 130 18.60 6.62 10.81
C HIS A 130 17.32 5.87 11.19
N GLN A 131 16.22 6.17 10.49
CA GLN A 131 14.93 5.56 10.73
C GLN A 131 14.27 5.21 9.41
N ILE A 132 13.62 4.04 9.38
CA ILE A 132 12.76 3.64 8.28
C ILE A 132 11.57 2.85 8.83
N ARG A 133 10.37 3.16 8.35
CA ARG A 133 9.15 2.42 8.68
C ARG A 133 8.27 2.28 7.46
N LEU A 134 7.82 1.07 7.19
CA LEU A 134 6.70 0.82 6.28
C LEU A 134 5.41 0.84 7.10
N VAL A 135 4.43 1.58 6.63
CA VAL A 135 3.05 1.52 7.10
C VAL A 135 2.20 1.11 5.90
N THR A 136 1.51 -0.01 6.03
CA THR A 136 0.63 -0.54 4.99
C THR A 136 -0.79 0.01 5.13
N ALA A 137 -1.51 0.03 4.03
CA ALA A 137 -2.92 0.37 3.97
C ALA A 137 -3.74 -0.87 3.59
N THR A 138 -5.00 -0.88 4.02
CA THR A 138 -5.95 -1.97 3.74
C THR A 138 -6.61 -1.85 2.36
N ALA A 139 -6.20 -0.87 1.55
CA ALA A 139 -6.78 -0.54 0.26
C ALA A 139 -5.68 -0.34 -0.78
N LEU A 140 -6.02 -0.46 -2.05
CA LEU A 140 -5.10 -0.26 -3.17
C LEU A 140 -5.51 0.99 -3.95
N LEU A 141 -4.54 1.70 -4.50
CA LEU A 141 -4.76 2.65 -5.58
C LEU A 141 -5.35 1.90 -6.78
N PRO A 142 -6.34 2.50 -7.48
CA PRO A 142 -6.87 1.93 -8.70
C PRO A 142 -5.77 1.81 -9.76
N PRO A 143 -5.91 0.89 -10.72
CA PRO A 143 -4.99 0.80 -11.85
C PRO A 143 -4.95 2.15 -12.59
N LEU A 144 -3.74 2.65 -12.88
CA LEU A 144 -3.56 3.92 -13.58
C LEU A 144 -4.11 3.87 -15.02
N HIS A 145 -4.07 2.70 -15.66
CA HIS A 145 -4.78 2.40 -16.91
C HIS A 145 -5.31 0.95 -16.86
N ALA A 146 -6.56 0.74 -17.32
CA ALA A 146 -7.03 -0.59 -17.70
C ALA A 146 -6.35 -0.97 -19.02
N HIS A 147 -5.86 -2.20 -19.16
CA HIS A 147 -5.48 -2.71 -20.47
C HIS A 147 -6.72 -2.65 -21.37
N SER A 148 -6.58 -1.97 -22.51
CA SER A 148 -7.56 -2.00 -23.58
C SER A 148 -7.89 -3.46 -23.88
N ASP A 149 -9.11 -3.88 -23.55
CA ASP A 149 -9.64 -5.14 -24.03
C ASP A 149 -9.62 -5.14 -25.57
N ALA A 150 -9.35 -6.30 -26.11
CA ALA A 150 -9.16 -6.56 -27.53
C ALA A 150 -10.30 -6.04 -28.41
N HIS A 151 -9.93 -5.22 -29.40
CA HIS A 151 -10.57 -5.24 -30.71
C HIS A 151 -9.52 -5.58 -31.77
N SER A 152 -9.27 -6.88 -31.88
CA SER A 152 -8.97 -7.52 -33.15
C SER A 152 -10.18 -7.33 -34.08
N GLY A 153 -10.24 -6.19 -34.77
CA GLY A 153 -11.06 -5.96 -35.94
C GLY A 153 -10.17 -6.08 -37.18
N LEU A 154 -10.56 -6.98 -38.08
CA LEU A 154 -9.79 -7.46 -39.21
C LEU A 154 -9.36 -6.32 -40.16
N LEU A 155 -8.07 -6.25 -40.45
CA LEU A 155 -7.59 -5.76 -41.75
C LEU A 155 -7.60 -6.97 -42.69
N GLU A 156 -8.68 -7.13 -43.45
CA GLU A 156 -8.63 -7.91 -44.69
C GLU A 156 -7.74 -7.13 -45.66
N ASP A 157 -6.48 -7.53 -45.76
CA ASP A 157 -5.57 -7.09 -46.81
C ASP A 157 -5.35 -8.31 -47.74
N GLU A 158 -6.23 -8.47 -48.73
CA GLU A 158 -6.01 -9.41 -49.84
C GLU A 158 -5.16 -8.71 -50.91
N PRO A 159 -4.04 -9.32 -51.33
CA PRO A 159 -3.05 -8.66 -52.17
C PRO A 159 -3.47 -8.57 -53.63
N ARG A 160 -3.28 -7.39 -54.23
CA ARG A 160 -3.22 -7.24 -55.69
C ARG A 160 -2.00 -8.00 -56.23
N MET A 161 -2.23 -8.97 -57.10
CA MET A 161 -1.19 -9.43 -58.03
C MET A 161 -1.75 -9.56 -59.45
N SER A 162 -1.09 -8.86 -60.36
CA SER A 162 -1.35 -8.81 -61.80
C SER A 162 -1.11 -10.14 -62.50
N THR A 163 -1.99 -10.53 -63.42
CA THR A 163 -1.70 -10.87 -64.83
C THR A 163 -3.00 -10.76 -65.62
#